data_AF-A0ABD3DNY2-F1
#
_entry.id   AF-A0ABD3DNY2-F1
#
_cell.length_a   1.000
_cell.length_b   1.000
_cell.length_c   1.000
_cell.angle_alpha   90.00
_cell.angle_beta   90.00
_cell.angle_gamma   90.00
#
_symmetry.space_group_name_H-M   'P 1'
#
loop_
_entity.id
_entity.type
_entity.pdbx_description
1 polymer ?
#
loop_
_entity_poly.entity_id
_entity_poly.type
_entity_poly.pdbx_seq_one_letter_code
_entity_poly.pdbx_strand_id
1 'polypeptide(L)' 'MMKLRSKRFSRSSSKLSGGTASTAAANSGGEIKWELRPGGMLVQKRETKQHSDEIIITIRVSAVSQWHHISLQSTSTFV' A
#
# COMPACT_ATOMS: atom_id res chain seq x y z
N MET A 1 19.67 18.96 38.71
CA MET A 1 19.00 17.66 38.50
C MET A 1 17.53 17.92 38.24
N MET A 2 17.03 17.69 37.02
CA MET A 2 15.63 17.97 36.68
C MET A 2 14.81 16.67 36.69
N LYS A 3 13.80 16.59 37.56
CA LYS A 3 12.85 15.47 37.61
C LYS A 3 11.81 15.63 36.50
N LEU A 4 11.81 14.74 35.51
CA LEU A 4 10.79 14.68 34.46
C LEU A 4 9.55 13.92 34.99
N ARG A 5 8.41 14.61 35.07
CA ARG A 5 7.10 13.99 35.41
C ARG A 5 6.59 13.19 34.22
N SER A 6 6.20 11.93 34.46
CA SER A 6 5.60 11.05 33.46
C SER A 6 4.26 11.61 32.97
N LYS A 7 4.19 11.97 31.68
CA LYS A 7 2.97 12.47 31.03
C LYS A 7 2.21 11.24 30.52
N ARG A 8 1.15 10.84 31.24
CA ARG A 8 0.28 9.73 30.82
C ARG A 8 -0.37 10.09 29.48
N PHE A 9 -0.13 9.27 28.46
CA PHE A 9 -0.83 9.38 27.19
C PHE A 9 -2.29 8.96 27.40
N SER A 10 -3.21 9.91 27.25
CA SER A 10 -4.64 9.68 27.32
C SER A 10 -5.07 8.75 26.18
N ARG A 11 -5.46 7.52 26.51
CA ARG A 11 -6.15 6.60 25.59
C ARG A 11 -7.62 7.01 25.55
N SER A 12 -8.06 7.67 24.48
CA SER A 12 -9.47 8.05 24.32
C SER A 12 -10.25 6.90 23.69
N SER A 13 -11.36 6.52 24.34
CA SER A 13 -12.25 5.42 23.97
C SER A 13 -13.52 5.92 23.26
N SER A 14 -13.69 5.50 22.00
CA SER A 14 -14.93 5.26 21.21
C SER A 14 -16.13 6.23 21.26
N LYS A 15 -16.67 6.61 20.09
CA LYS A 15 -18.02 6.23 19.58
C LYS A 15 -18.34 6.86 18.21
N LEU A 16 -19.07 6.12 17.37
CA LEU A 16 -19.57 6.46 16.04
C LEU A 16 -20.90 7.26 16.12
N SER A 17 -21.08 8.34 15.35
CA SER A 17 -22.39 8.84 14.89
C SER A 17 -22.24 9.79 13.70
N GLY A 18 -23.17 9.73 12.74
CA GLY A 18 -23.01 10.18 11.34
C GLY A 18 -23.21 11.67 11.02
N GLY A 19 -23.06 11.99 9.72
CA GLY A 19 -23.36 13.29 9.13
C GLY A 19 -22.53 13.62 7.88
N THR A 20 -23.18 13.65 6.72
CA THR A 20 -22.69 13.82 5.34
C THR A 20 -22.00 15.16 5.02
N ALA A 21 -20.85 15.15 4.31
CA ALA A 21 -20.56 15.92 3.08
C ALA A 21 -19.06 15.99 2.73
N SER A 22 -18.65 15.20 1.73
CA SER A 22 -17.67 15.48 0.67
C SER A 22 -16.49 16.43 0.92
N THR A 23 -15.28 15.90 0.91
CA THR A 23 -14.34 16.11 -0.22
C THR A 23 -13.50 14.86 -0.42
N ALA A 24 -13.67 14.23 -1.57
CA ALA A 24 -12.78 13.21 -2.07
C ALA A 24 -11.42 13.88 -2.35
N ALA A 25 -10.43 13.64 -1.49
CA ALA A 25 -9.04 13.85 -1.82
C ALA A 25 -8.40 12.47 -1.93
N ALA A 26 -8.17 12.06 -3.18
CA ALA A 26 -7.45 10.86 -3.54
C ALA A 26 -6.10 10.83 -2.82
N ASN A 27 -5.95 9.93 -1.84
CA ASN A 27 -4.64 9.62 -1.28
C ASN A 27 -4.33 8.15 -1.58
N SER A 28 -4.05 7.87 -2.85
CA SER A 28 -3.42 6.62 -3.31
C SER A 28 -1.94 6.58 -2.87
N GLY A 29 -1.68 6.85 -1.60
CA GLY A 29 -0.35 6.91 -1.00
C GLY A 29 -0.38 6.08 0.27
N GLY A 30 0.01 4.81 0.14
CA GLY A 30 0.09 3.88 1.26
C GLY A 30 0.89 4.45 2.43
N GLU A 31 0.55 4.02 3.65
CA GLU A 31 1.20 4.48 4.88
C GLU A 31 2.73 4.27 4.81
N ILE A 32 3.48 5.37 4.90
CA ILE A 32 4.94 5.32 4.86
C ILE A 32 5.46 4.85 6.22
N LYS A 33 6.07 3.66 6.24
CA LYS A 33 6.76 3.14 7.43
C LYS A 33 8.17 3.72 7.51
N TRP A 34 8.55 4.18 8.70
CA TRP A 34 9.89 4.72 8.97
C TRP A 34 10.66 3.79 9.93
N GLU A 35 11.98 3.78 9.83
CA GLU A 35 12.88 3.05 10.73
C GLU A 35 13.95 3.96 11.31
N LEU A 36 14.22 3.80 12.61
CA LEU A 36 15.31 4.51 13.27
C LEU A 36 16.62 3.76 13.02
N ARG A 37 17.64 4.50 12.57
CA ARG A 37 19.03 4.04 12.48
C ARG A 37 19.86 4.63 13.63
N PRO A 38 21.01 4.02 13.98
CA PRO A 38 21.94 4.60 14.95
C PRO A 38 22.26 6.06 14.60
N GLY A 39 22.36 6.92 15.62
CA GLY A 39 22.47 8.37 15.44
C GLY A 39 21.13 9.10 15.30
N GLY A 40 19.98 8.40 15.38
CA GLY A 40 18.64 9.02 15.46
C GLY A 40 18.01 9.35 14.10
N MET A 41 18.56 8.87 13.00
CA MET A 41 18.04 9.10 11.66
C MET A 41 16.82 8.22 11.37
N LEU A 42 15.74 8.82 10.86
CA LEU A 42 14.58 8.08 10.33
C LEU A 42 14.79 7.82 8.84
N VAL A 43 14.82 6.55 8.47
CA VAL A 43 14.91 6.11 7.07
C VAL A 43 13.58 5.50 6.66
N GLN A 44 13.10 5.83 5.46
CA GLN A 44 11.88 5.24 4.93
C GLN A 44 12.09 3.75 4.67
N LYS A 45 11.27 2.89 5.27
CA LYS A 45 11.22 1.48 4.91
C LYS A 45 10.60 1.37 3.52
N ARG A 46 11.35 0.83 2.58
CA ARG A 46 10.79 0.36 1.32
C ARG A 46 10.20 -1.01 1.59
N GLU A 47 8.90 -1.13 1.47
CA GLU A 47 8.31 -2.46 1.36
C GLU A 47 8.80 -3.03 0.04
N THR A 48 9.74 -3.98 0.10
CA THR A 48 9.82 -4.97 -0.96
C THR A 48 8.49 -5.71 -0.87
N LYS A 49 7.47 -5.23 -1.57
CA LYS A 49 6.46 -6.13 -2.08
C LYS A 49 7.27 -7.12 -2.90
N GLN A 50 7.70 -8.22 -2.28
CA GLN A 50 7.90 -9.42 -3.05
C GLN A 50 6.54 -9.60 -3.69
N HIS A 51 6.43 -9.20 -4.95
CA HIS A 51 5.41 -9.73 -5.82
C HIS A 51 5.78 -11.22 -5.94
N SER A 52 5.47 -11.97 -4.88
CA SER A 52 5.26 -13.42 -4.92
C SER A 52 3.96 -13.73 -5.64
N ASP A 53 3.25 -12.70 -6.11
CA ASP A 53 2.20 -12.86 -7.09
C ASP A 53 2.90 -13.27 -8.39
N GLU A 54 2.67 -14.51 -8.77
CA GLU A 54 2.94 -15.06 -10.09
C GLU A 54 2.78 -13.97 -11.17
N ILE A 55 3.86 -13.63 -11.86
CA ILE A 55 3.83 -12.59 -12.88
C ILE A 55 2.98 -13.13 -14.04
N ILE A 56 1.75 -12.64 -14.12
CA ILE A 56 0.78 -12.96 -15.18
C ILE A 56 0.90 -11.90 -16.27
N ILE A 57 1.11 -12.36 -17.51
CA ILE A 57 1.11 -11.53 -18.72
C ILE A 57 -0.29 -11.59 -19.32
N THR A 58 -0.92 -10.43 -19.50
CA THR A 58 -2.21 -10.32 -20.20
C THR A 58 -2.00 -9.88 -21.64
N ILE A 59 -2.36 -10.74 -22.59
CA ILE A 59 -2.27 -10.49 -24.03
C ILE A 59 -3.67 -10.14 -24.55
N ARG A 60 -3.78 -9.05 -25.32
CA ARG A 60 -5.01 -8.71 -26.05
C ARG A 60 -4.88 -9.13 -27.50
N VAL A 61 -5.72 -10.06 -27.93
CA VAL A 61 -5.80 -10.53 -29.32
C VAL A 61 -7.03 -9.93 -29.96
N SER A 62 -6.85 -9.20 -31.07
CA SER A 62 -7.95 -8.66 -31.88
C SER A 62 -8.08 -9.43 -33.19
N ALA A 63 -9.28 -9.94 -33.48
CA ALA A 63 -9.63 -10.59 -34.74
C ALA A 63 -10.84 -9.86 -35.37
N VAL A 64 -10.56 -9.04 -36.39
CA VAL A 64 -11.56 -8.18 -37.06
C VAL A 64 -12.30 -7.30 -36.04
N SER A 65 -13.57 -7.60 -35.76
CA SER A 65 -14.43 -6.85 -34.83
C SER A 65 -14.47 -7.46 -33.42
N GLN A 66 -13.74 -8.55 -33.19
CA GLN A 66 -13.71 -9.26 -31.92
C GLN A 66 -12.36 -9.06 -31.21
N TRP A 67 -12.38 -9.08 -29.88
CA TRP A 67 -11.18 -9.12 -29.07
C TRP A 67 -11.31 -10.08 -27.90
N HIS A 68 -10.19 -10.69 -27.54
CA HIS A 68 -10.07 -11.58 -26.40
C HIS A 68 -8.86 -11.18 -25.56
N HIS A 69 -9.03 -11.30 -24.25
CA HIS A 69 -7.91 -11.22 -23.31
C HIS A 69 -7.49 -12.64 -22.92
N ILE A 70 -6.19 -12.89 -23.01
CA ILE A 70 -5.58 -14.16 -22.63
C ILE A 70 -4.56 -13.84 -21.54
N SER A 71 -4.72 -14.46 -20.38
CA SER A 71 -3.77 -14.33 -19.28
C SER A 71 -2.89 -15.58 -19.26
N LEU A 72 -1.58 -15.39 -19.32
CA LEU A 72 -0.59 -16.46 -19.30
C LEU A 72 0.43 -16.22 -18.20
N GLN A 73 1.07 -17.28 -17.73
CA GLN A 73 2.21 -17.15 -16.85
C GLN A 73 3.40 -16.57 -17.63
N SER A 74 4.23 -15.77 -16.96
CA SER A 74 5.46 -15.21 -17.54
C SER A 74 6.45 -16.25 -18.09
N THR A 75 6.33 -17.52 -17.69
CA THR A 75 7.19 -18.63 -18.14
C THR A 75 6.55 -19.52 -19.22
N SER A 76 5.38 -19.16 -19.75
CA SER A 76 4.75 -19.95 -20.82
C SER A 76 5.56 -19.92 -22.13
N THR A 77 5.71 -21.08 -22.77
CA THR A 77 6.39 -21.27 -24.07
C THR A 77 5.40 -21.70 -25.15
N PHE A 78 5.68 -21.36 -26.41
CA PHE A 78 4.87 -21.74 -27.57
C PHE A 78 5.67 -22.71 -28.46
N VAL A 79 4.99 -23.71 -29.03
CA VAL A 79 5.56 -24.76 -29.91
C VAL A 79 5.12 -24.53 -31.34
#